data_AF-A0A1R1JMD7-F1
#
_entry.id   AF-A0A1R1JMD7-F1
#
_cell.length_a   1.000
_cell.length_b   1.000
_cell.length_c   1.000
_cell.angle_alpha   90.00
_cell.angle_beta   90.00
_cell.angle_gamma   90.00
#
_symmetry.space_group_name_H-M   'P 1'
#
loop_
_entity.id
_entity.type
_entity.pdbx_description
1 polymer ?
#
loop_
_entity_poly.entity_id
_entity_poly.type
_entity_poly.pdbx_seq_one_letter_code
_entity_poly.pdbx_strand_id
1 'polypeptide(L)' 'MQTTIQAQPGLAGPMQRLNALAAEALAQYHAEIHAGGEPVYPAWVDDVAAVAEELARAQAAMHAPQEH' A
#
# COMPACT_ATOMS: atom_id res chain seq x y z
N MET A 1 28.47 -5.56 -6.36
CA MET A 1 27.56 -6.59 -5.86
C MET A 1 26.48 -5.87 -5.08
N GLN A 2 25.28 -5.78 -5.66
CA GLN A 2 24.17 -4.97 -5.18
C GLN A 2 23.54 -5.65 -3.96
N THR A 3 23.58 -5.00 -2.79
CA THR A 3 22.88 -5.47 -1.60
C THR A 3 21.39 -5.25 -1.78
N THR A 4 20.68 -6.33 -2.11
CA THR A 4 19.22 -6.42 -1.99
C THR A 4 18.84 -6.18 -0.54
N ILE A 5 18.30 -4.99 -0.24
CA ILE A 5 17.66 -4.70 1.04
C ILE A 5 16.36 -5.52 1.05
N GLN A 6 16.41 -6.73 1.60
CA GLN A 6 15.19 -7.42 2.01
C GLN A 6 14.66 -6.67 3.22
N ALA A 7 13.58 -5.91 3.01
CA ALA A 7 12.86 -5.26 4.09
C ALA A 7 12.45 -6.33 5.11
N GLN A 8 13.05 -6.28 6.31
CA GLN A 8 12.77 -7.23 7.38
C GLN A 8 11.27 -7.18 7.73
N PRO A 9 10.56 -8.32 7.76
CA PRO A 9 9.12 -8.38 8.06
C PRO A 9 8.72 -7.81 9.42
N GLY A 10 9.67 -7.63 10.34
CA GLY A 10 9.46 -7.08 11.69
C GLY A 10 9.54 -5.55 11.80
N LEU A 11 9.90 -4.83 10.73
CA LEU A 11 10.10 -3.37 10.75
C LEU A 11 9.11 -2.58 9.88
N ALA A 12 8.29 -3.27 9.08
CA ALA A 12 7.26 -2.62 8.28
C ALA A 12 6.05 -2.28 9.17
N GLY A 13 5.69 -1.00 9.26
CA GLY A 13 4.46 -0.57 9.93
C GLY A 13 3.22 -1.21 9.29
N PRO A 14 2.09 -1.36 10.02
CA PRO A 14 0.88 -1.99 9.50
C PRO A 14 0.46 -1.49 8.10
N MET A 15 0.53 -0.18 7.86
CA MET A 15 0.21 0.40 6.54
C MET A 15 1.19 0.00 5.43
N GLN A 16 2.48 -0.16 5.73
CA GLN A 16 3.44 -0.62 4.73
C GLN A 16 3.14 -2.06 4.30
N ARG A 17 2.71 -2.91 5.24
CA ARG A 17 2.29 -4.29 4.92
C ARG A 17 1.01 -4.32 4.10
N LEU A 18 0.03 -3.49 4.42
CA LEU A 18 -1.21 -3.36 3.65
C LEU A 18 -0.94 -2.86 2.22
N ASN A 19 -0.07 -1.85 2.07
CA ASN A 19 0.33 -1.34 0.76
C ASN A 19 1.08 -2.40 -0.07
N ALA A 20 1.95 -3.20 0.56
CA ALA A 20 2.64 -4.30 -0.11
C ALA A 20 1.64 -5.36 -0.60
N LEU A 21 0.69 -5.76 0.26
CA LEU A 21 -0.37 -6.71 -0.11
C LEU A 21 -1.23 -6.17 -1.26
N ALA A 22 -1.58 -4.88 -1.24
CA ALA A 22 -2.35 -4.24 -2.31
C ALA A 22 -1.57 -4.23 -3.64
N ALA A 23 -0.27 -3.96 -3.60
CA ALA A 23 0.59 -4.00 -4.77
C ALA A 23 0.70 -5.42 -5.36
N GLU A 24 0.84 -6.44 -4.51
CA GLU A 24 0.87 -7.84 -4.93
C GLU A 24 -0.45 -8.27 -5.58
N ALA A 25 -1.59 -7.88 -4.99
CA ALA A 25 -2.91 -8.20 -5.54
C ALA A 25 -3.16 -7.54 -6.91
N LEU A 26 -2.74 -6.28 -7.08
CA LEU A 26 -2.79 -5.60 -8.38
C LEU A 26 -1.87 -6.24 -9.41
N ALA A 27 -0.67 -6.65 -9.01
CA ALA A 27 0.24 -7.36 -9.90
C ALA A 27 -0.36 -8.68 -10.40
N GLN A 28 -1.00 -9.44 -9.50
CA GLN A 28 -1.68 -10.69 -9.87
C GLN A 28 -2.88 -10.43 -10.78
N TYR A 29 -3.74 -9.46 -10.45
CA TYR A 29 -4.86 -9.05 -11.29
C TYR A 29 -4.40 -8.72 -12.72
N HIS A 30 -3.36 -7.90 -12.85
CA HIS A 30 -2.81 -7.58 -14.17
C HIS A 30 -2.20 -8.80 -14.85
N ALA A 31 -1.49 -9.68 -14.15
CA ALA A 31 -0.93 -10.90 -14.73
C ALA A 31 -2.03 -11.79 -15.34
N GLU A 32 -3.17 -11.93 -14.65
CA GLU A 32 -4.31 -12.70 -15.13
C GLU A 32 -4.98 -12.05 -16.35
N ILE A 33 -5.14 -10.72 -16.36
CA ILE A 33 -5.61 -9.97 -17.54
C ILE A 33 -4.67 -10.19 -18.75
N HIS A 34 -3.34 -10.11 -18.54
CA HIS A 34 -2.36 -10.34 -19.60
C HIS A 34 -2.34 -11.79 -20.11
N ALA A 35 -2.71 -12.75 -19.27
CA ALA A 35 -2.89 -14.14 -19.65
C ALA A 35 -4.21 -14.40 -20.40
N GLY A 36 -5.05 -13.37 -20.60
CA GLY A 36 -6.35 -13.47 -21.25
C GLY A 36 -7.47 -13.96 -20.32
N GLY A 37 -7.27 -13.91 -19.01
CA GLY A 37 -8.31 -14.16 -18.02
C GLY A 37 -9.22 -12.95 -17.81
N GLU A 38 -10.32 -13.18 -17.08
CA GLU A 38 -11.27 -12.15 -16.65
C GLU A 38 -11.33 -12.10 -15.10
N PRO A 39 -10.22 -11.76 -14.43
CA PRO A 39 -10.21 -11.65 -12.97
C PRO A 39 -11.12 -10.51 -12.51
N VAL A 40 -11.70 -10.68 -11.32
CA VAL A 40 -12.42 -9.60 -10.65
C VAL A 40 -11.43 -8.67 -9.99
N TYR A 41 -11.60 -7.37 -10.21
CA TYR A 41 -10.76 -6.36 -9.58
C TYR A 41 -10.87 -6.43 -8.04
N PRO A 42 -9.74 -6.49 -7.31
CA PRO A 42 -9.75 -6.53 -5.85
C PRO A 42 -10.08 -5.14 -5.27
N ALA A 43 -11.37 -4.81 -5.15
CA ALA A 43 -11.84 -3.48 -4.73
C ALA A 43 -11.28 -2.98 -3.38
N TRP A 44 -10.91 -3.89 -2.48
CA TRP A 44 -10.29 -3.53 -1.20
C TRP A 44 -8.95 -2.80 -1.35
N VAL A 45 -8.28 -2.92 -2.51
CA VAL A 45 -7.05 -2.16 -2.81
C VAL A 45 -7.33 -0.66 -2.76
N ASP A 46 -8.49 -0.21 -3.26
CA ASP A 46 -8.89 1.19 -3.20
C ASP A 46 -9.16 1.62 -1.75
N ASP A 47 -9.75 0.75 -0.93
CA ASP A 47 -9.95 1.02 0.50
C ASP A 47 -8.63 1.20 1.25
N VAL A 48 -7.60 0.40 0.91
CA VAL A 48 -6.25 0.55 1.48
C VAL A 48 -5.62 1.89 1.09
N ALA A 49 -5.80 2.32 -0.17
CA ALA A 49 -5.34 3.63 -0.62
C ALA A 49 -6.05 4.77 0.13
N ALA A 50 -7.36 4.69 0.31
CA ALA A 50 -8.15 5.66 1.07
C ALA A 50 -7.69 5.73 2.53
N VAL A 51 -7.49 4.58 3.19
CA VAL A 51 -6.98 4.53 4.57
C VAL A 51 -5.57 5.11 4.68
N ALA A 52 -4.70 4.85 3.70
CA ALA A 52 -3.35 5.43 3.66
C ALA A 52 -3.38 6.96 3.56
N GLU A 53 -4.28 7.50 2.73
CA GLU A 53 -4.46 8.94 2.59
C GLU A 53 -4.98 9.56 3.89
N GLU A 54 -6.01 9.00 4.52
CA GLU A 54 -6.53 9.53 5.78
C GLU A 54 -5.53 9.45 6.91
N LEU A 55 -4.72 8.38 6.96
CA LEU A 55 -3.63 8.29 7.93
C LEU A 55 -2.58 9.40 7.70
N ALA A 56 -2.21 9.67 6.45
CA ALA A 56 -1.27 10.73 6.11
C ALA A 56 -1.82 12.12 6.49
N ARG A 57 -3.11 12.38 6.23
CA ARG A 57 -3.78 13.62 6.65
C ARG A 57 -3.81 13.77 8.17
N ALA A 58 -4.15 12.70 8.90
CA ALA A 58 -4.15 12.71 10.35
C ALA A 58 -2.75 12.98 10.93
N GLN A 59 -1.71 12.38 10.35
CA GLN A 59 -0.32 12.65 10.73
C GLN A 59 0.08 14.10 10.45
N ALA A 60 -0.28 14.66 9.30
CA ALA A 60 0.00 16.06 8.98
C ALA A 60 -0.68 17.03 9.96
N ALA A 61 -1.94 16.77 10.32
CA ALA A 61 -2.68 17.57 11.29
C ALA A 61 -2.05 17.56 12.69
N MET A 62 -1.49 16.42 13.12
CA MET A 62 -0.80 16.30 14.42
C MET A 62 0.54 17.05 14.47
N HIS A 63 1.18 17.30 13.33
CA HIS A 63 2.49 17.96 13.24
C HIS A 63 2.40 19.42 12.74
N ALA A 64 1.19 19.94 12.54
CA ALA A 64 1.00 21.34 12.18
C ALA A 64 1.38 22.24 13.38
N PRO A 65 2.27 23.23 13.21
CA PRO A 65 2.59 24.17 14.29
C PRO A 65 1.31 24.91 14.70
N GLN A 66 0.99 24.86 16.00
CA GLN A 66 -0.08 25.66 16.57
C GLN A 66 0.40 27.12 16.60
N GLU A 67 0.08 27.90 15.58
CA GLU A 67 0.32 29.34 15.60
C GLU A 67 -0.61 29.95 16.65
N HIS A 68 -0.03 30.50 17.71
CA HIS A 68 -0.70 31.12 18.86
C HIS A 68 -0.26 32.58 18.98
#